data_AF-A0A127SB17-F1
#
_entry.id   AF-A0A127SB17-F1
#
_cell.length_a   1.000
_cell.length_b   1.000
_cell.length_c   1.000
_cell.angle_alpha   90.00
_cell.angle_beta   90.00
_cell.angle_gamma   90.00
#
_symmetry.space_group_name_H-M   'P 1'
#
loop_
_entity.id
_entity.type
_entity.pdbx_description
1 polymer ?
#
loop_
_entity_poly.entity_id
_entity_poly.type
_entity_poly.pdbx_seq_one_letter_code
_entity_poly.pdbx_strand_id
1 'polypeptide(L)' 'WYSAVTGRIAPKDVAADWAMERLPAQYQPVILEARQAYLGQEEDRLAS' A
#
# COMPACT_ATOMS: atom_id res chain seq x y z
N TRP A 1 0.71 4.17 8.60
CA TRP A 1 0.46 3.20 9.69
C TRP A 1 1.68 2.37 10.06
N TYR A 2 2.35 1.73 9.10
CA TYR A 2 3.49 0.83 9.38
C TYR A 2 4.49 1.39 10.41
N SER A 3 5.04 2.59 10.20
CA SER A 3 6.04 3.17 11.10
C SER A 3 5.51 3.50 12.49
N ALA A 4 4.28 3.98 12.59
CA ALA A 4 3.65 4.25 13.88
C ALA A 4 3.43 2.97 14.70
N VAL A 5 3.15 1.84 14.04
CA VAL A 5 2.90 0.54 14.72
C VAL A 5 4.20 -0.22 15.01
N THR A 6 5.19 -0.15 14.13
CA THR A 6 6.39 -1.00 14.20
C THR A 6 7.63 -0.26 14.70
N GLY A 7 7.63 1.07 14.70
CA GLY A 7 8.83 1.89 14.93
C GLY A 7 9.85 1.82 13.80
N ARG A 8 9.53 1.19 12.66
CA ARG A 8 10.45 0.98 11.53
C ARG A 8 10.04 1.79 10.30
N ILE A 9 11.01 2.08 9.45
CA ILE A 9 10.78 2.62 8.10
C ILE A 9 10.99 1.48 7.11
N ALA A 10 10.12 1.40 6.10
CA ALA A 10 10.16 0.40 5.05
C ALA A 10 9.76 1.02 3.70
N PRO A 11 10.13 0.40 2.57
CA PRO A 11 9.60 0.74 1.24
C PRO A 11 8.05 0.75 1.20
N LYS A 12 7.47 1.52 0.26
CA LYS A 12 6.01 1.74 0.21
C LYS A 12 5.23 0.46 -0.12
N ASP A 13 5.76 -0.37 -1.00
CA ASP A 13 5.20 -1.68 -1.37
C ASP A 13 5.19 -2.66 -0.19
N VAL A 14 6.27 -2.71 0.59
CA VAL A 14 6.34 -3.50 1.83
C VAL A 14 5.32 -3.01 2.86
N ALA A 15 5.16 -1.69 3.01
CA ALA A 15 4.16 -1.11 3.90
C ALA A 15 2.72 -1.36 3.41
N ALA A 16 2.51 -1.42 2.09
CA ALA A 16 1.22 -1.75 1.48
C ALA A 16 0.84 -3.22 1.74
N ASP A 17 1.77 -4.15 1.55
CA ASP A 17 1.57 -5.58 1.84
C ASP A 17 1.22 -5.79 3.31
N TRP A 18 1.97 -5.15 4.20
CA TRP A 18 1.68 -5.16 5.64
C TRP A 18 0.28 -4.62 5.98
N ALA A 19 -0.18 -3.58 5.29
CA ALA A 19 -1.48 -2.97 5.53
C ALA A 19 -2.64 -3.84 5.01
N MET A 20 -2.47 -4.47 3.84
CA MET A 20 -3.50 -5.32 3.22
C MET A 20 -3.87 -6.53 4.10
N GLU A 21 -2.91 -7.11 4.82
CA GLU A 21 -3.16 -8.20 5.79
C GLU A 21 -4.03 -7.79 6.98
N ARG A 22 -4.19 -6.48 7.25
CA ARG A 22 -4.80 -5.95 8.47
C ARG A 22 -6.07 -5.14 8.23
N LEU A 23 -6.28 -4.69 7.00
CA LEU A 23 -7.44 -3.89 6.64
C LEU A 23 -8.60 -4.79 6.20
N PRO A 24 -9.85 -4.36 6.46
CA PRO A 24 -11.02 -5.01 5.88
C PRO A 24 -10.88 -5.15 4.37
N ALA A 25 -11.31 -6.29 3.83
CA ALA A 25 -11.14 -6.65 2.42
C ALA A 25 -11.67 -5.58 1.45
N GLN A 26 -12.69 -4.81 1.84
CA GLN A 26 -13.24 -3.71 1.04
C GLN A 26 -12.24 -2.60 0.70
N TYR A 27 -11.15 -2.46 1.47
CA TYR A 27 -10.12 -1.43 1.24
C TYR A 27 -8.87 -1.98 0.55
N GLN A 28 -8.75 -3.30 0.39
CA GLN A 28 -7.60 -3.90 -0.30
C GLN A 28 -7.48 -3.46 -1.76
N PRO A 29 -8.56 -3.31 -2.55
CA PRO A 29 -8.45 -2.92 -3.97
C PRO A 29 -7.70 -1.60 -4.19
N VAL A 30 -7.99 -0.56 -3.40
CA VAL A 30 -7.35 0.76 -3.56
C VAL A 30 -5.86 0.72 -3.16
N ILE A 31 -5.50 -0.08 -2.16
CA ILE A 31 -4.09 -0.23 -1.75
C ILE A 31 -3.32 -1.04 -2.79
N LEU A 32 -3.95 -2.06 -3.36
CA LEU A 32 -3.35 -2.84 -4.45
C LEU A 32 -3.09 -1.96 -5.67
N GLU A 33 -4.05 -1.14 -6.09
CA GLU A 33 -3.89 -0.20 -7.21
C GLU A 33 -2.73 0.77 -6.96
N ALA A 34 -2.68 1.41 -5.78
CA ALA A 34 -1.58 2.30 -5.40
C ALA A 34 -0.21 1.59 -5.43
N ARG A 35 -0.16 0.33 -4.98
CA ARG A 35 1.06 -0.48 -4.99
C ARG A 35 1.51 -0.82 -6.42
N GLN A 36 0.59 -1.21 -7.29
CA GLN A 36 0.90 -1.51 -8.69
C GLN A 36 1.41 -0.26 -9.43
N ALA A 37 0.76 0.89 -9.20
CA ALA A 37 1.21 2.17 -9.74
C ALA A 37 2.63 2.53 -9.25
N TYR A 38 2.89 2.38 -7.95
CA TYR A 38 4.22 2.64 -7.37
C TYR A 38 5.31 1.75 -7.96
N LEU A 39 4.99 0.50 -8.31
CA LEU A 39 5.93 -0.44 -8.94
C LEU A 39 6.06 -0.23 -10.46
N GLY A 40 5.33 0.72 -11.05
CA GLY A 40 5.31 0.97 -12.49
C GLY A 40 4.58 -0.11 -13.29
N GLN A 41 3.71 -0.88 -12.63
CA GLN A 41 2.94 -1.96 -13.24
C GLN A 41 1.62 -1.46 -13.82
N GLU A 42 1.09 -0.38 -13.26
CA GLU A 42 -0.14 0.30 -13.68
C GLU A 42 0.07 1.83 -13.67
N GLU A 43 -0.87 2.56 -14.28
CA GLU A 43 -0.90 4.03 -14.23
C GLU A 43 -1.31 4.53 -12.83
N ASP A 44 -0.68 5.60 -12.35
CA ASP A 44 -1.04 6.20 -11.05
C ASP A 44 -2.30 7.06 -11.15
N ARG A 45 -3.45 6.38 -11.14
CA ARG A 45 -4.78 7.01 -11.19
C ARG A 45 -5.23 7.59 -9.85
N LEU A 46 -4.54 7.24 -8.77
CA LEU A 46 -4.89 7.68 -7.41
C LEU A 46 -4.18 8.98 -7.02
N ALA A 47 -3.08 9.34 -7.70
CA ALA A 47 -2.36 10.60 -7.50
C ALA A 47 -2.74 11.71 -8.50
N SER A 48 -3.72 11.48 -9.38
CA SER A 48 -4.17 12.40 -10.44
C SER A 48 -5.14 13.48 -9.95
#